data_AF-A0A7S3MMU1-F1
#
_entry.id   AF-A0A7S3MMU1-F1
#
_cell.length_a   1.000
_cell.length_b   1.000
_cell.length_c   1.000
_cell.angle_alpha   90.00
_cell.angle_beta   90.00
_cell.angle_gamma   90.00
#
_symmetry.space_group_name_H-M   'P 1'
#
loop_
_entity.id
_entity.type
_entity.pdbx_description
1 polymer ?
#
loop_
_entity_poly.entity_id
_entity_poly.type
_entity_poly.pdbx_seq_one_letter_code
_entity_poly.pdbx_strand_id
1 'polypeptide(L)'
;MLEISNFVMYNLHSEFFYNEDRSWEEKKFQRKMDILYKLTASDFDIKIDEQMRHAWKMAIKETSRMQEQQTPMGKLQQLQKAINILAQSYRLYKNEQITADHLATFTPYILVKAKIDRVLSHHNYIQ
;
A
#
# COMPACT_ATOMS: atom_id res chain seq x y z
N MET A 1 5.39 23.92 9.03
CA MET A 1 5.70 22.72 9.83
C MET A 1 5.86 21.45 8.98
N LEU A 2 4.92 21.12 8.09
CA LEU A 2 5.00 19.93 7.23
C LEU A 2 6.25 19.88 6.32
N GLU A 3 6.65 21.01 5.74
CA GLU A 3 7.85 21.10 4.89
C GLU A 3 9.15 20.85 5.68
N ILE A 4 9.24 21.41 6.90
CA ILE A 4 10.37 21.19 7.81
C ILE A 4 10.45 19.72 8.21
N SER A 5 9.31 19.10 8.58
CA SER A 5 9.27 17.67 8.93
C SER A 5 9.68 16.78 7.75
N ASN A 6 9.18 17.05 6.54
CA ASN A 6 9.58 16.31 5.33
C ASN A 6 11.07 16.45 5.05
N PHE A 7 11.62 17.66 5.18
CA PHE A 7 13.05 17.92 5.00
C PHE A 7 13.89 17.15 6.03
N VAL A 8 13.51 17.16 7.30
CA VAL A 8 14.22 16.42 8.37
C VAL A 8 14.15 14.92 8.13
N MET A 9 12.96 14.36 7.90
CA MET A 9 12.80 12.91 7.71
C MET A 9 13.47 12.41 6.43
N TYR A 10 13.52 13.22 5.37
CA TYR A 10 14.27 12.88 4.16
C TYR A 10 15.76 12.67 4.47
N ASN A 11 16.37 13.60 5.22
CA ASN A 11 17.79 13.52 5.57
C ASN A 11 18.09 12.42 6.61
N LEU A 12 17.13 12.06 7.46
CA LEU A 12 17.31 11.05 8.51
C LEU A 12 16.72 9.68 8.15
N HIS A 13 16.32 9.48 6.88
CA HIS A 13 15.68 8.23 6.44
C HIS A 13 16.57 7.00 6.67
N SER A 14 17.89 7.09 6.42
CA SER A 14 18.82 5.98 6.69
C SER A 14 18.82 5.58 8.16
N GLU A 15 18.80 6.56 9.06
CA GLU A 15 18.89 6.35 10.50
C GLU A 15 17.62 5.72 11.09
N PHE A 16 16.45 6.14 10.59
CA PHE A 16 15.17 5.72 11.17
C PHE A 16 14.46 4.59 10.42
N PHE A 17 14.72 4.43 9.13
CA PHE A 17 14.07 3.40 8.31
C PHE A 17 14.96 2.17 8.08
N TYR A 18 16.27 2.37 7.93
CA TYR A 18 17.17 1.30 7.52
C TYR A 18 17.86 0.65 8.71
N ASN A 19 17.30 -0.46 9.18
CA ASN A 19 18.02 -1.41 10.02
C ASN A 19 18.54 -2.57 9.15
N GLU A 20 19.80 -2.98 9.30
CA GLU A 20 20.38 -4.07 8.50
C GLU A 20 19.58 -5.37 8.70
N ASP A 21 19.20 -5.65 9.94
CA ASP A 21 18.45 -6.84 10.30
C ASP A 21 16.94 -6.60 10.38
N ARG A 22 16.17 -7.44 9.67
CA ARG A 22 14.72 -7.50 9.83
C ARG A 22 14.38 -8.10 11.18
N SER A 23 13.48 -7.45 11.92
CA SER A 23 12.93 -8.00 13.16
C SER A 23 12.24 -9.34 12.94
N TRP A 24 12.05 -10.11 14.01
CA TRP A 24 11.35 -11.39 13.94
C TRP A 24 9.90 -11.21 13.48
N GLU A 25 9.25 -10.15 13.93
CA GLU A 25 7.88 -9.77 13.57
C GLU A 25 7.78 -9.48 12.07
N GLU A 26 8.74 -8.74 11.51
CA GLU A 26 8.81 -8.45 10.07
C GLU A 26 8.98 -9.74 9.26
N LYS A 27 9.91 -10.62 9.67
CA LYS A 27 10.11 -11.93 9.01
C LYS A 27 8.83 -12.78 9.06
N LYS A 28 8.14 -12.80 10.20
CA LYS A 28 6.87 -13.52 10.37
C LYS A 28 5.75 -12.94 9.51
N PHE A 29 5.67 -11.61 9.43
CA PHE A 29 4.69 -10.91 8.60
C PHE A 29 4.94 -11.16 7.11
N GLN A 30 6.18 -11.03 6.65
CA GLN A 30 6.56 -11.32 5.26
C GLN A 30 6.16 -12.75 4.85
N ARG A 31 6.43 -13.75 5.70
CA ARG A 31 6.00 -15.15 5.42
C ARG A 31 4.49 -15.27 5.23
N LYS A 32 3.67 -14.54 5.99
CA LYS A 32 2.22 -14.53 5.81
C LYS A 32 1.84 -13.88 4.48
N MET A 33 2.46 -12.75 4.15
CA MET A 33 2.25 -12.06 2.87
C MET A 33 2.60 -12.96 1.68
N ASP A 34 3.69 -13.73 1.76
CA ASP A 34 4.12 -14.64 0.71
C ASP A 34 3.11 -15.79 0.48
N ILE A 35 2.46 -16.28 1.53
CA ILE A 35 1.37 -17.25 1.44
C ILE A 35 0.16 -16.62 0.74
N LEU A 36 -0.25 -15.43 1.22
CA LEU A 36 -1.39 -14.70 0.66
C LEU A 36 -1.17 -14.26 -0.80
N TYR A 37 0.09 -14.07 -1.21
CA TYR A 37 0.43 -13.65 -2.57
C TYR A 37 -0.10 -14.60 -3.66
N LYS A 38 -0.25 -15.88 -3.34
CA LYS A 38 -0.77 -16.90 -4.26
C LYS A 38 -2.29 -16.79 -4.48
N LEU A 39 -3.01 -16.13 -3.56
CA LEU A 39 -4.45 -15.98 -3.63
C LEU A 39 -4.86 -14.99 -4.73
N THR A 40 -6.07 -15.14 -5.24
CA THR A 40 -6.69 -14.31 -6.26
C THR A 40 -7.57 -13.23 -5.63
N ALA A 41 -8.07 -12.28 -6.43
CA ALA A 41 -8.96 -11.23 -5.93
C ALA A 41 -10.25 -11.79 -5.31
N SER A 42 -10.80 -12.88 -5.87
CA SER A 42 -12.02 -13.51 -5.36
C SER A 42 -11.83 -14.11 -3.96
N ASP A 43 -10.62 -14.54 -3.60
CA ASP A 43 -10.33 -15.05 -2.24
C ASP A 43 -10.40 -13.94 -1.17
N PHE A 44 -10.38 -12.67 -1.58
CA PHE A 44 -10.58 -11.49 -0.73
C PHE A 44 -11.98 -10.89 -0.89
N ASP A 45 -12.91 -11.59 -1.53
CA ASP A 45 -14.26 -11.09 -1.88
C ASP A 45 -14.23 -9.85 -2.81
N ILE A 46 -13.25 -9.80 -3.71
CA ILE A 46 -13.10 -8.71 -4.68
C ILE A 46 -13.44 -9.19 -6.08
N LYS A 47 -14.44 -8.56 -6.69
CA LYS A 47 -14.78 -8.73 -8.11
C LYS A 47 -14.11 -7.64 -8.94
N ILE A 48 -13.08 -8.03 -9.70
CA ILE A 48 -12.38 -7.13 -10.61
C ILE A 48 -12.93 -7.31 -12.02
N ASP A 49 -13.84 -6.42 -12.40
CA ASP A 49 -14.40 -6.37 -13.74
C ASP A 49 -13.33 -5.99 -14.77
N GLU A 50 -13.50 -6.42 -16.02
CA GLU A 50 -12.52 -6.18 -17.09
C GLU A 50 -12.23 -4.69 -17.28
N GLN A 51 -13.27 -3.85 -17.19
CA GLN A 51 -13.18 -2.40 -17.28
C GLN A 51 -12.32 -1.77 -16.17
N MET A 52 -12.29 -2.37 -14.99
CA MET A 52 -11.57 -1.86 -13.82
C MET A 52 -10.16 -2.47 -13.67
N ARG A 53 -9.83 -3.51 -14.46
CA ARG A 53 -8.56 -4.23 -14.36
C ARG A 53 -7.35 -3.31 -14.47
N HIS A 54 -7.40 -2.29 -15.32
CA HIS A 54 -6.33 -1.30 -15.44
C HIS A 54 -6.17 -0.46 -14.16
N ALA A 55 -7.29 0.04 -13.60
CA ALA A 55 -7.28 0.82 -12.37
C ALA A 55 -6.68 0.02 -11.20
N TRP A 56 -7.03 -1.27 -11.08
CA TRP A 56 -6.44 -2.16 -10.06
C TRP A 56 -4.93 -2.34 -10.23
N LYS A 57 -4.45 -2.55 -11.47
CA LYS A 57 -3.02 -2.63 -11.75
C LYS A 57 -2.30 -1.33 -11.38
N MET A 58 -2.91 -0.19 -11.67
CA MET A 58 -2.35 1.12 -11.32
C MET A 58 -2.33 1.34 -9.81
N ALA A 59 -3.40 0.99 -9.08
CA ALA A 59 -3.44 1.10 -7.62
C ALA A 59 -2.37 0.23 -6.94
N ILE A 60 -2.18 -1.01 -7.42
CA ILE A 60 -1.09 -1.89 -6.95
C ILE A 60 0.28 -1.28 -7.22
N LYS A 61 0.47 -0.69 -8.41
CA LYS A 61 1.74 -0.03 -8.79
C LYS A 61 2.03 1.22 -7.95
N GLU A 62 1.05 2.08 -7.70
CA GLU A 62 1.27 3.23 -6.81
C GLU A 62 1.57 2.76 -5.38
N THR A 63 0.92 1.69 -4.92
CA THR A 63 1.20 1.11 -3.61
C THR A 63 2.64 0.57 -3.52
N SER A 64 3.16 -0.10 -4.56
CA SER A 64 4.56 -0.56 -4.58
C SER A 64 5.56 0.60 -4.57
N ARG A 65 5.23 1.74 -5.19
CA ARG A 65 6.08 2.95 -5.20
C ARG A 65 6.22 3.62 -3.84
N MET A 66 5.45 3.19 -2.83
CA MET A 66 5.66 3.61 -1.45
C MET A 66 7.11 3.34 -0.98
N GLN A 67 7.74 2.28 -1.48
CA GLN A 67 9.12 1.93 -1.14
C GLN A 67 10.14 2.95 -1.64
N GLU A 68 9.83 3.65 -2.73
CA GLU A 68 10.68 4.67 -3.36
C GLU A 68 10.65 6.00 -2.57
N GLN A 69 9.67 6.17 -1.68
CA GLN A 69 9.47 7.40 -0.94
C GLN A 69 10.28 7.39 0.35
N GLN A 70 11.11 8.40 0.57
CA GLN A 70 11.94 8.51 1.78
C GLN A 70 11.22 9.23 2.93
N THR A 71 10.19 10.03 2.64
CA THR A 71 9.43 10.74 3.67
C THR A 71 8.15 9.99 4.05
N PRO A 72 7.73 10.04 5.33
CA PRO A 72 6.44 9.49 5.76
C PRO A 72 5.26 10.03 4.94
N MET A 73 5.26 11.34 4.66
CA MET A 73 4.24 11.98 3.84
C MET A 73 4.24 11.45 2.41
N GLY A 74 5.42 11.28 1.80
CA GLY A 74 5.53 10.71 0.47
C GLY A 74 4.93 9.29 0.42
N LYS A 75 5.24 8.45 1.42
CA LYS A 75 4.66 7.11 1.55
C LYS A 75 3.13 7.16 1.65
N LEU A 76 2.58 8.02 2.52
CA LEU A 76 1.13 8.21 2.67
C LEU A 76 0.47 8.70 1.38
N GLN A 77 1.10 9.61 0.65
CA GLN A 77 0.58 10.11 -0.63
C GLN A 77 0.46 8.99 -1.68
N GLN A 78 1.38 8.02 -1.70
CA GLN A 78 1.28 6.88 -2.62
C GLN A 78 0.09 5.97 -2.28
N LEU A 79 -0.15 5.72 -0.99
CA LEU A 79 -1.33 4.97 -0.54
C LEU A 79 -2.63 5.71 -0.87
N GLN A 80 -2.66 7.04 -0.65
CA GLN A 80 -3.82 7.86 -0.99
C GLN A 80 -4.11 7.86 -2.51
N LYS A 81 -3.07 7.92 -3.35
CA LYS A 81 -3.23 7.81 -4.81
C LYS A 81 -3.85 6.48 -5.20
N ALA A 82 -3.39 5.37 -4.63
CA ALA A 82 -3.95 4.05 -4.88
C ALA A 82 -5.46 3.99 -4.53
N ILE A 83 -5.84 4.51 -3.37
CA ILE A 83 -7.25 4.60 -2.94
C ILE A 83 -8.07 5.46 -3.90
N ASN A 84 -7.54 6.63 -4.30
CA ASN A 84 -8.23 7.55 -5.22
C ASN A 84 -8.47 6.93 -6.60
N ILE A 85 -7.49 6.19 -7.13
CA ILE A 85 -7.64 5.47 -8.41
C ILE A 85 -8.81 4.49 -8.33
N LEU A 86 -8.90 3.73 -7.23
CA LEU A 86 -9.99 2.79 -7.05
C LEU A 86 -11.33 3.52 -6.88
N ALA A 87 -11.39 4.55 -6.03
CA ALA A 87 -12.62 5.30 -5.80
C ALA A 87 -13.18 5.92 -7.09
N GLN A 88 -12.30 6.49 -7.93
CA GLN A 88 -12.68 7.02 -9.23
C GLN A 88 -13.16 5.93 -10.17
N SER A 89 -12.51 4.77 -10.20
CA SER A 89 -12.92 3.65 -11.06
C SER A 89 -14.29 3.07 -10.64
N TYR A 90 -14.56 2.95 -9.34
CA TYR A 90 -15.87 2.52 -8.83
C TYR A 90 -16.97 3.50 -9.20
N ARG A 91 -16.70 4.80 -9.02
CA ARG A 91 -17.64 5.85 -9.43
C ARG A 91 -17.91 5.82 -10.93
N LEU A 92 -16.89 5.57 -11.76
CA LEU A 92 -17.01 5.56 -13.22
C LEU A 92 -17.75 4.33 -13.76
N TYR A 93 -17.42 3.14 -13.27
CA TYR A 93 -17.89 1.88 -13.87
C TYR A 93 -19.03 1.20 -13.10
N LYS A 94 -19.17 1.47 -11.79
CA LYS A 94 -20.24 0.91 -10.95
C LYS A 94 -21.26 1.95 -10.50
N ASN A 95 -20.97 3.24 -10.69
CA ASN A 95 -21.75 4.34 -10.12
C ASN A 95 -21.91 4.22 -8.59
N GLU A 96 -20.88 3.67 -7.93
CA GLU A 96 -20.84 3.40 -6.50
C GLU A 96 -19.71 4.20 -5.84
N GLN A 97 -19.88 4.51 -4.55
CA GLN A 97 -18.79 5.02 -3.71
C GLN A 97 -18.16 3.89 -2.91
N ILE A 98 -16.83 3.92 -2.81
CA ILE A 98 -16.09 3.01 -1.93
C ILE A 98 -16.44 3.33 -0.47
N THR A 99 -16.82 2.30 0.28
CA THR A 99 -17.09 2.37 1.73
C THR A 99 -15.91 1.80 2.53
N ALA A 100 -16.01 1.87 3.87
CA ALA A 100 -15.02 1.25 4.75
C ALA A 100 -14.95 -0.28 4.56
N ASP A 101 -16.08 -0.95 4.30
CA ASP A 101 -16.13 -2.40 4.07
C ASP A 101 -15.34 -2.80 2.81
N HIS A 102 -15.49 -2.00 1.74
CA HIS A 102 -14.69 -2.16 0.53
C HIS A 102 -13.19 -1.97 0.82
N LEU A 103 -12.80 -0.95 1.59
CA LEU A 103 -11.39 -0.74 1.93
C LEU A 103 -10.82 -1.88 2.78
N ALA A 104 -11.62 -2.44 3.68
CA ALA A 104 -11.21 -3.57 4.52
C ALA A 104 -10.83 -4.81 3.69
N THR A 105 -11.46 -5.03 2.54
CA THR A 105 -11.10 -6.11 1.61
C THR A 105 -10.01 -5.71 0.61
N PHE A 106 -10.06 -4.48 0.09
CA PHE A 106 -9.15 -4.01 -0.96
C PHE A 106 -7.73 -3.83 -0.43
N THR A 107 -7.56 -3.24 0.76
CA THR A 107 -6.25 -2.89 1.30
C THR A 107 -5.35 -4.12 1.50
N PRO A 108 -5.79 -5.23 2.13
CA PRO A 108 -4.99 -6.44 2.22
C PRO A 108 -4.58 -7.00 0.86
N TYR A 109 -5.51 -7.04 -0.11
CA TYR A 109 -5.23 -7.54 -1.45
C TYR A 109 -4.16 -6.69 -2.17
N ILE A 110 -4.31 -5.36 -2.15
CA ILE A 110 -3.37 -4.44 -2.80
C ILE A 110 -1.99 -4.54 -2.17
N LEU A 111 -1.90 -4.54 -0.84
CA LEU A 111 -0.62 -4.65 -0.12
C LEU A 111 0.11 -5.96 -0.47
N VAL A 112 -0.62 -7.07 -0.51
CA VAL A 112 -0.09 -8.38 -0.90
C VAL A 112 0.40 -8.38 -2.34
N LYS A 113 -0.38 -7.82 -3.27
CA LYS A 113 -0.01 -7.80 -4.69
C LYS A 113 1.07 -6.79 -5.03
N ALA A 114 1.23 -5.74 -4.24
CA ALA A 114 2.27 -4.73 -4.40
C ALA A 114 3.67 -5.24 -4.05
N LYS A 115 3.78 -6.38 -3.34
CA LYS A 115 5.06 -6.98 -2.91
C LYS A 115 5.99 -5.98 -2.22
N ILE A 116 5.40 -5.15 -1.36
CA ILE A 116 6.18 -4.23 -0.53
C ILE A 116 7.02 -5.07 0.43
N ASP A 117 8.33 -4.89 0.36
CA ASP A 117 9.28 -5.38 1.32
C ASP A 117 9.22 -4.55 2.61
N ARG A 118 9.39 -5.20 3.75
CA ARG A 118 9.43 -4.56 5.07
C ARG A 118 8.18 -3.72 5.40
N VAL A 119 6.99 -4.27 5.16
CA VAL A 119 5.71 -3.56 5.36
C VAL A 119 5.56 -3.01 6.77
N LEU A 120 5.96 -3.78 7.81
CA LEU A 120 5.82 -3.30 9.19
C LEU A 120 6.78 -2.14 9.48
N SER A 121 8.00 -2.20 8.95
CA SER A 121 8.96 -1.09 9.04
C SER A 121 8.43 0.17 8.36
N HIS A 122 7.76 0.03 7.19
CA HIS A 122 7.08 1.17 6.55
C HIS A 122 5.95 1.74 7.39
N HIS A 123 5.15 0.88 8.03
CA HIS A 123 4.10 1.31 8.95
C HIS A 123 4.67 2.07 10.15
N ASN A 124 5.66 1.49 10.84
CA ASN A 124 6.29 2.07 12.01
C ASN A 124 7.01 3.39 11.71
N TYR A 125 7.56 3.55 10.51
CA TYR A 125 8.20 4.79 10.08
C TYR A 125 7.21 5.91 9.75
N ILE A 126 5.96 5.55 9.44
CA ILE A 126 4.90 6.53 9.17
C ILE A 126 4.22 7.02 10.45
N GLN A 127 4.13 6.16 11.47
CA GLN A 127 3.56 6.49 12.79
C GLN A 127 4.47 7.40 13.60
#